data_AF-A0AAD8LVR2-F1
#
_entry.id   AF-A0AAD8LVR2-F1
#
_cell.length_a   1.000
_cell.length_b   1.000
_cell.length_c   1.000
_cell.angle_alpha   90.00
_cell.angle_beta   90.00
_cell.angle_gamma   90.00
#
_symmetry.space_group_name_H-M   'P 1'
#
loop_
_entity.id
_entity.type
_entity.pdbx_description
1 polymer ?
#
loop_
_entity_poly.entity_id
_entity_poly.type
_entity_poly.pdbx_seq_one_letter_code
_entity_poly.pdbx_strand_id
1 'polypeptide(L)'
;MRTPKRPIYMITTWVKRQPPKVKAFLAVVAEKSCAGLSLKSQELTALFLAVRLYCSLVMEYDIHTVLDSATLATTLWVVYMIRYKLRSSYMEEKDNFTIYHVVIPCAVLALLVHPSTSHNFLNRVSWGFCVYLESVSVLPQLRVMQNTKIVEPFTAHYVFALGVARFLSCTHWVLQVLDTHGQLLVALGYGLWPSFVLIAEVVQTFILADFCYYYVKSVFGGQLVLRLPSKV
;
A
#
# COMPACT_ATOMS: atom_id res chain seq x y z
N MET A 1 31.12 -45.02 12.19
CA MET A 1 30.50 -44.34 11.02
C MET A 1 29.39 -43.43 11.52
N ARG A 2 29.55 -42.09 11.41
CA ARG A 2 28.50 -41.13 11.81
C ARG A 2 27.47 -41.05 10.67
N THR A 3 26.22 -41.34 10.98
CA THR A 3 25.08 -41.20 10.07
C THR A 3 24.96 -39.75 9.58
N PRO A 4 24.71 -39.49 8.28
CA PRO A 4 24.52 -38.15 7.78
C PRO A 4 23.23 -37.58 8.37
N LYS A 5 23.37 -36.52 9.17
CA LYS A 5 22.22 -35.81 9.74
C LYS A 5 21.37 -35.28 8.59
N ARG A 6 20.09 -35.67 8.54
CA ARG A 6 19.13 -35.20 7.51
C ARG A 6 19.16 -33.66 7.48
N PRO A 7 19.26 -33.01 6.31
CA PRO A 7 19.41 -31.56 6.18
C PRO A 7 18.27 -30.76 6.87
N ILE A 8 17.08 -31.36 6.95
CA ILE A 8 15.90 -30.82 7.63
C ILE A 8 16.14 -30.63 9.15
N TYR A 9 16.93 -31.51 9.78
CA TYR A 9 17.24 -31.42 11.22
C TYR A 9 18.24 -30.30 11.52
N MET A 10 19.14 -29.98 10.58
CA MET A 10 20.06 -28.85 10.69
C MET A 10 19.36 -27.51 10.51
N ILE A 11 18.40 -27.41 9.60
CA ILE A 11 17.62 -26.18 9.38
C ILE A 11 16.77 -25.88 10.61
N THR A 12 16.10 -26.88 11.20
CA THR A 12 15.26 -26.70 12.39
C THR A 12 16.05 -26.33 13.64
N THR A 13 17.26 -26.84 13.81
CA THR A 13 18.14 -26.47 14.93
C THR A 13 18.80 -25.10 14.75
N TRP A 14 19.08 -24.69 13.51
CA TRP A 14 19.57 -23.34 13.19
C TRP A 14 18.50 -22.27 13.42
N VAL A 15 17.25 -22.51 13.00
CA VAL A 15 16.10 -21.61 13.26
C VAL A 15 15.83 -21.42 14.76
N LYS A 16 15.99 -22.47 15.57
CA LYS A 16 15.82 -22.39 17.03
C LYS A 16 16.89 -21.57 17.75
N ARG A 17 18.03 -21.28 17.12
CA ARG A 17 19.18 -20.56 17.71
C ARG A 17 19.25 -19.07 17.37
N GLN A 18 18.31 -18.56 16.57
CA GLN A 18 18.26 -17.14 16.21
C GLN A 18 17.80 -16.27 17.40
N PRO A 19 18.30 -15.02 17.53
CA PRO A 19 17.91 -14.10 18.60
C PRO A 19 16.41 -13.78 18.55
N PRO A 20 15.77 -13.36 19.66
CA PRO A 20 14.31 -13.15 19.74
C PRO A 20 13.77 -12.25 18.63
N LYS A 21 14.55 -11.24 18.22
CA LYS A 21 14.22 -10.31 17.12
C LYS A 21 14.17 -10.99 15.75
N VAL A 22 15.06 -11.96 15.49
CA VAL A 22 15.09 -12.73 14.24
C VAL A 22 14.04 -13.84 14.26
N LYS A 23 13.67 -14.39 15.41
CA LYS A 23 12.49 -15.27 15.55
C LYS A 23 11.19 -14.52 15.34
N ALA A 24 11.07 -13.28 15.82
CA ALA A 24 9.92 -12.43 15.53
C ALA A 24 9.85 -12.09 14.03
N PHE A 25 10.98 -11.72 13.41
CA PHE A 25 11.05 -11.45 11.98
C PHE A 25 10.80 -12.69 11.09
N LEU A 26 11.34 -13.85 11.47
CA LEU A 26 11.09 -15.13 10.81
C LEU A 26 9.66 -15.62 11.08
N ALA A 27 9.08 -15.38 12.26
CA ALA A 27 7.66 -15.65 12.53
C ALA A 27 6.75 -14.71 11.73
N VAL A 28 7.14 -13.46 11.51
CA VAL A 28 6.46 -12.50 10.64
C VAL A 28 6.45 -12.95 9.17
N VAL A 29 7.55 -13.54 8.68
CA VAL A 29 7.60 -14.14 7.33
C VAL A 29 6.99 -15.55 7.29
N ALA A 30 6.94 -16.25 8.43
CA ALA A 30 6.49 -17.64 8.56
C ALA A 30 5.08 -17.81 9.13
N GLU A 31 4.38 -16.73 9.51
CA GLU A 31 3.02 -16.81 10.08
C GLU A 31 2.07 -17.47 9.09
N LYS A 32 2.41 -17.49 7.78
CA LYS A 32 1.63 -18.16 6.72
C LYS A 32 0.14 -17.85 6.87
N SER A 33 -0.17 -16.64 7.28
CA SER A 33 -1.51 -16.15 7.51
C SER A 33 -1.66 -14.87 6.73
N CYS A 34 -2.74 -14.75 5.98
CA CYS A 34 -3.20 -13.50 5.40
C CYS A 34 -4.45 -12.98 6.14
N ALA A 35 -4.64 -13.39 7.40
CA ALA A 35 -5.72 -12.89 8.22
C ALA A 35 -5.59 -11.37 8.39
N GLY A 36 -6.68 -10.64 8.10
CA GLY A 36 -6.72 -9.19 8.23
C GLY A 36 -6.15 -8.42 7.02
N LEU A 37 -5.60 -9.10 6.02
CA LEU A 37 -5.17 -8.48 4.75
C LEU A 37 -6.32 -8.51 3.74
N SER A 38 -6.60 -7.37 3.10
CA SER A 38 -7.61 -7.26 2.04
C SER A 38 -7.01 -7.63 0.70
N LEU A 39 -7.58 -8.63 0.04
CA LEU A 39 -7.23 -9.00 -1.32
C LEU A 39 -7.57 -7.84 -2.28
N LYS A 40 -8.69 -7.17 -2.05
CA LYS A 40 -9.18 -6.08 -2.89
C LYS A 40 -8.25 -4.87 -2.88
N SER A 41 -7.66 -4.54 -1.72
CA SER A 41 -6.64 -3.48 -1.64
C SER A 41 -5.37 -3.85 -2.40
N GLN A 42 -4.93 -5.12 -2.35
CA GLN A 42 -3.78 -5.60 -3.11
C GLN A 42 -4.04 -5.59 -4.62
N GLU A 43 -5.25 -5.92 -5.05
CA GLU A 43 -5.66 -5.86 -6.47
C GLU A 43 -5.72 -4.43 -6.99
N LEU A 44 -6.28 -3.50 -6.21
CA LEU A 44 -6.25 -2.07 -6.51
C LEU A 44 -4.80 -1.55 -6.60
N THR A 45 -3.94 -2.03 -5.69
CA THR A 45 -2.52 -1.67 -5.67
C THR A 45 -1.80 -2.16 -6.93
N ALA A 46 -2.00 -3.42 -7.30
CA ALA A 46 -1.46 -3.98 -8.53
C ALA A 46 -1.97 -3.22 -9.78
N LEU A 47 -3.24 -2.84 -9.80
CA LEU A 47 -3.84 -2.10 -10.91
C LEU A 47 -3.17 -0.74 -11.11
N PHE A 48 -3.08 0.11 -10.07
CA PHE A 48 -2.46 1.42 -10.25
C PHE A 48 -0.96 1.32 -10.54
N LEU A 49 -0.25 0.35 -9.94
CA LEU A 49 1.17 0.13 -10.21
C LEU A 49 1.42 -0.35 -11.63
N ALA A 50 0.55 -1.21 -12.18
CA ALA A 50 0.65 -1.65 -13.57
C ALA A 50 0.45 -0.47 -14.54
N VAL A 51 -0.55 0.38 -14.28
CA VAL A 51 -0.77 1.59 -15.08
C VAL A 51 0.38 2.58 -14.93
N ARG A 52 0.91 2.77 -13.71
CA ARG A 52 2.08 3.62 -13.46
C ARG A 52 3.32 3.12 -14.17
N LEU A 53 3.61 1.83 -14.10
CA LEU A 53 4.73 1.21 -14.79
C LEU A 53 4.62 1.39 -16.31
N TYR A 54 3.41 1.21 -16.88
CA TYR A 54 3.16 1.52 -18.28
C TYR A 54 3.47 2.98 -18.60
N CYS A 55 2.97 3.92 -17.79
CA CYS A 55 3.24 5.35 -17.98
C CYS A 55 4.73 5.65 -17.88
N SER A 56 5.44 5.09 -16.89
CA SER A 56 6.89 5.24 -16.74
C SER A 56 7.61 4.70 -17.97
N LEU A 57 7.34 3.47 -18.43
CA LEU A 57 8.01 2.92 -19.62
C LEU A 57 7.81 3.75 -20.89
N VAL A 58 6.67 4.45 -21.01
CA VAL A 58 6.32 5.24 -22.20
C VAL A 58 6.75 6.72 -22.07
N MET A 59 6.80 7.26 -20.86
CA MET A 59 7.05 8.68 -20.58
C MET A 59 8.41 8.95 -19.95
N GLU A 60 8.93 8.04 -19.11
CA GLU A 60 10.12 8.23 -18.25
C GLU A 60 10.93 6.93 -18.06
N TYR A 61 12.09 6.82 -18.72
CA TYR A 61 13.03 5.69 -18.56
C TYR A 61 13.98 5.89 -17.37
N ASP A 62 13.45 6.01 -16.15
CA ASP A 62 14.26 6.29 -14.95
C ASP A 62 14.23 5.16 -13.91
N ILE A 63 15.06 5.29 -12.86
CA ILE A 63 15.16 4.40 -11.70
C ILE A 63 13.81 4.12 -11.02
N HIS A 64 12.87 5.06 -11.15
CA HIS A 64 11.48 4.89 -10.70
C HIS A 64 10.79 3.69 -11.36
N THR A 65 11.08 3.41 -12.64
CA THR A 65 10.59 2.23 -13.37
C THR A 65 10.99 0.92 -12.68
N VAL A 66 12.23 0.86 -12.17
CA VAL A 66 12.75 -0.32 -11.48
C VAL A 66 12.06 -0.51 -10.13
N LEU A 67 11.86 0.58 -9.39
CA LEU A 67 11.16 0.54 -8.10
C LEU A 67 9.68 0.15 -8.27
N ASP A 68 8.99 0.70 -9.26
CA ASP A 68 7.61 0.36 -9.58
C ASP A 68 7.48 -1.09 -10.04
N SER A 69 8.42 -1.59 -10.86
CA SER A 69 8.46 -2.99 -11.29
C SER A 69 8.66 -3.94 -10.11
N ALA A 70 9.60 -3.63 -9.22
CA ALA A 70 9.85 -4.42 -8.02
C ALA A 70 8.62 -4.45 -7.11
N THR A 71 8.00 -3.28 -6.91
CA THR A 71 6.79 -3.16 -6.08
C THR A 71 5.64 -3.97 -6.69
N LEU A 72 5.38 -3.82 -7.99
CA LEU A 72 4.34 -4.58 -8.69
C LEU A 72 4.57 -6.10 -8.59
N ALA A 73 5.80 -6.56 -8.78
CA ALA A 73 6.14 -7.98 -8.67
C ALA A 73 5.86 -8.52 -7.25
N THR A 74 6.21 -7.76 -6.21
CA THR A 74 5.90 -8.14 -4.82
C THR A 74 4.40 -8.14 -4.54
N THR A 75 3.64 -7.16 -5.05
CA THR A 75 2.18 -7.11 -4.89
C THR A 75 1.50 -8.29 -5.59
N LEU A 76 1.91 -8.62 -6.82
CA LEU A 76 1.40 -9.79 -7.55
C LEU A 76 1.71 -11.10 -6.82
N TRP A 77 2.91 -11.21 -6.23
CA TRP A 77 3.26 -12.34 -5.38
C TRP A 77 2.34 -12.46 -4.16
N VAL A 78 2.03 -11.34 -3.48
CA VAL A 78 1.09 -11.32 -2.35
C VAL A 78 -0.31 -11.74 -2.79
N VAL A 79 -0.81 -11.21 -3.91
CA VAL A 79 -2.11 -11.61 -4.50
C VAL A 79 -2.15 -13.11 -4.79
N TYR A 80 -1.08 -13.66 -5.39
CA TYR A 80 -0.95 -15.09 -5.65
C TYR A 80 -0.96 -15.90 -4.33
N MET A 81 -0.21 -15.46 -3.32
CA MET A 81 -0.18 -16.11 -2.01
C MET A 81 -1.56 -16.15 -1.36
N ILE A 82 -2.32 -15.05 -1.36
CA ILE A 82 -3.67 -14.98 -0.80
C ILE A 82 -4.63 -15.90 -1.58
N ARG A 83 -4.62 -15.85 -2.92
CA ARG A 83 -5.57 -16.59 -3.76
C ARG A 83 -5.36 -18.11 -3.74
N TYR A 84 -4.11 -18.56 -3.64
CA TYR A 84 -3.78 -19.98 -3.79
C TYR A 84 -3.21 -20.63 -2.53
N LYS A 85 -2.14 -20.08 -1.94
CA LYS A 85 -1.43 -20.77 -0.84
C LYS A 85 -2.06 -20.53 0.53
N LEU A 86 -2.58 -19.34 0.77
CA LEU A 86 -3.07 -18.87 2.07
C LEU A 86 -4.59 -18.65 2.08
N ARG A 87 -5.29 -19.15 1.06
CA ARG A 87 -6.75 -18.97 0.89
C ARG A 87 -7.56 -19.38 2.12
N SER A 88 -7.12 -20.40 2.86
CA SER A 88 -7.80 -20.85 4.08
C SER A 88 -7.75 -19.84 5.23
N SER A 89 -6.76 -18.94 5.25
CA SER A 89 -6.63 -17.87 6.25
C SER A 89 -7.27 -16.54 5.81
N TYR A 90 -7.75 -16.46 4.56
CA TYR A 90 -8.38 -15.27 4.02
C TYR A 90 -9.83 -15.15 4.51
N MET A 91 -10.17 -14.00 5.11
CA MET A 91 -11.50 -13.72 5.65
C MET A 91 -12.39 -13.04 4.60
N GLU A 92 -12.87 -13.81 3.63
CA GLU A 92 -13.66 -13.30 2.49
C GLU A 92 -14.92 -12.53 2.93
N GLU A 93 -15.62 -13.01 3.97
CA GLU A 93 -16.82 -12.36 4.51
C GLU A 93 -16.55 -10.95 5.04
N LYS A 94 -15.32 -10.69 5.52
CA LYS A 94 -14.93 -9.38 6.07
C LYS A 94 -14.42 -8.43 4.99
N ASP A 95 -13.98 -8.92 3.83
CA ASP A 95 -13.53 -8.12 2.69
C ASP A 95 -14.68 -7.82 1.72
N ASN A 96 -15.74 -7.20 2.24
CA ASN A 96 -16.97 -6.90 1.52
C ASN A 96 -16.96 -5.56 0.74
N PHE A 97 -15.79 -4.94 0.56
CA PHE A 97 -15.68 -3.67 -0.14
C PHE A 97 -15.93 -3.82 -1.65
N THR A 98 -16.73 -2.96 -2.27
CA THR A 98 -17.00 -3.08 -3.72
C THR A 98 -16.05 -2.20 -4.51
N ILE A 99 -15.07 -2.82 -5.19
CA ILE A 99 -13.96 -2.16 -5.91
C ILE A 99 -14.43 -1.09 -6.90
N TYR A 100 -15.57 -1.31 -7.57
CA TYR A 100 -16.12 -0.37 -8.55
C TYR A 100 -16.42 1.02 -7.99
N HIS A 101 -16.73 1.15 -6.68
CA HIS A 101 -16.95 2.44 -6.02
C HIS A 101 -15.69 3.30 -5.94
N VAL A 102 -14.52 2.71 -6.16
CA VAL A 102 -13.24 3.41 -6.17
C VAL A 102 -12.74 3.57 -7.60
N VAL A 103 -12.74 2.50 -8.38
CA VAL A 103 -12.20 2.51 -9.75
C VAL A 103 -12.97 3.46 -10.66
N ILE A 104 -14.31 3.46 -10.61
CA ILE A 104 -15.13 4.28 -11.51
C ILE A 104 -14.95 5.78 -11.21
N PRO A 105 -15.06 6.28 -9.97
CA PRO A 105 -14.80 7.68 -9.68
C PRO A 105 -13.38 8.13 -10.04
N CYS A 106 -12.36 7.29 -9.80
CA CYS A 106 -10.98 7.61 -10.20
C CYS A 106 -10.83 7.71 -11.73
N ALA A 107 -11.48 6.83 -12.49
CA ALA A 107 -11.46 6.88 -13.96
C ALA A 107 -12.19 8.12 -14.50
N VAL A 108 -13.37 8.44 -13.96
CA VAL A 108 -14.11 9.65 -14.33
C VAL A 108 -13.30 10.90 -13.99
N LEU A 109 -12.71 10.96 -12.79
CA LEU A 109 -11.90 12.09 -12.38
C LEU A 109 -10.65 12.24 -13.26
N ALA A 110 -10.01 11.14 -13.66
CA ALA A 110 -8.88 11.16 -14.59
C ALA A 110 -9.27 11.66 -15.99
N LEU A 111 -10.48 11.40 -16.47
CA LEU A 111 -10.95 11.96 -17.74
C LEU A 111 -11.15 13.48 -17.64
N LEU A 112 -11.64 13.97 -16.50
CA LEU A 112 -11.91 15.39 -16.29
C LEU A 112 -10.65 16.20 -15.96
N VAL A 113 -9.80 15.67 -15.09
CA VAL A 113 -8.59 16.32 -14.58
C VAL A 113 -7.41 15.37 -14.79
N HIS A 114 -6.54 15.74 -15.72
CA HIS A 114 -5.34 15.00 -16.05
C HIS A 114 -4.23 15.98 -16.46
N PRO A 115 -2.98 15.52 -16.44
CA PRO A 115 -1.83 16.35 -16.79
C PRO A 115 -1.94 16.92 -18.20
N SER A 116 -1.48 18.16 -18.36
CA SER A 116 -1.45 18.87 -19.65
C SER A 116 -0.09 18.74 -20.36
N THR A 117 0.58 17.59 -20.19
CA THR A 117 1.88 17.30 -20.80
C THR A 117 1.77 17.05 -22.31
N SER A 118 2.91 17.04 -23.02
CA SER A 118 2.95 16.84 -24.49
C SER A 118 2.62 15.41 -24.96
N HIS A 119 2.36 14.48 -24.03
CA HIS A 119 2.11 13.08 -24.37
C HIS A 119 0.68 12.86 -24.90
N ASN A 120 0.46 11.69 -25.50
CA ASN A 120 -0.85 11.26 -25.97
C ASN A 120 -1.91 11.37 -24.87
N PHE A 121 -3.14 11.73 -25.27
CA PHE A 121 -4.27 11.89 -24.35
C PHE A 121 -4.46 10.67 -23.43
N LEU A 122 -4.36 9.46 -23.97
CA LEU A 122 -4.51 8.23 -23.20
C LEU A 122 -3.45 8.10 -22.10
N ASN A 123 -2.20 8.48 -22.36
CA ASN A 123 -1.12 8.40 -21.37
C ASN A 123 -1.32 9.41 -20.25
N ARG A 124 -1.77 10.63 -20.59
CA ARG A 124 -2.12 11.66 -19.62
C ARG A 124 -3.25 11.20 -18.69
N VAL A 125 -4.34 10.69 -19.26
CA VAL A 125 -5.47 10.15 -18.47
C VAL A 125 -5.03 8.96 -17.64
N SER A 126 -4.20 8.06 -18.20
CA SER A 126 -3.68 6.89 -17.47
C SER A 126 -2.82 7.30 -16.27
N TRP A 127 -1.98 8.33 -16.42
CA TRP A 127 -1.19 8.87 -15.31
C TRP A 127 -2.09 9.52 -14.24
N GLY A 128 -3.10 10.30 -14.66
CA GLY A 128 -4.12 10.82 -13.74
C GLY A 128 -4.83 9.72 -12.96
N PHE A 129 -5.24 8.66 -13.67
CA PHE A 129 -5.91 7.51 -13.10
C PHE A 129 -5.08 6.81 -12.03
N CYS A 130 -3.78 6.56 -12.28
CA CYS A 130 -2.95 5.86 -11.30
C CYS A 130 -2.69 6.69 -10.03
N VAL A 131 -2.56 8.02 -10.15
CA VAL A 131 -2.44 8.95 -9.00
C VAL A 131 -3.72 8.92 -8.17
N TYR A 132 -4.89 9.07 -8.81
CA TYR A 132 -6.16 9.05 -8.07
C TYR A 132 -6.43 7.69 -7.44
N LEU A 133 -6.20 6.59 -8.17
CA LEU A 133 -6.44 5.25 -7.65
C LEU A 133 -5.50 4.92 -6.48
N GLU A 134 -4.24 5.36 -6.55
CA GLU A 134 -3.29 5.20 -5.45
C GLU A 134 -3.80 5.83 -4.15
N SER A 135 -4.36 7.05 -4.23
CA SER A 135 -4.79 7.81 -3.04
C SER A 135 -5.86 7.11 -2.20
N VAL A 136 -6.67 6.24 -2.83
CA VAL A 136 -7.83 5.57 -2.21
C VAL A 136 -7.75 4.04 -2.20
N SER A 137 -6.70 3.45 -2.78
CA SER A 137 -6.52 1.99 -2.89
C SER A 137 -6.43 1.27 -1.53
N VAL A 138 -6.12 2.00 -0.45
CA VAL A 138 -6.01 1.47 0.92
C VAL A 138 -7.37 1.31 1.63
N LEU A 139 -8.46 1.88 1.09
CA LEU A 139 -9.78 1.84 1.72
C LEU A 139 -10.30 0.42 2.04
N PRO A 140 -10.18 -0.58 1.14
CA PRO A 140 -10.61 -1.94 1.45
C PRO A 140 -9.83 -2.55 2.62
N GLN A 141 -8.53 -2.24 2.72
CA GLN A 141 -7.68 -2.71 3.83
C GLN A 141 -8.17 -2.18 5.17
N LEU A 142 -8.42 -0.87 5.26
CA LEU A 142 -8.95 -0.25 6.48
C LEU A 142 -10.34 -0.80 6.84
N ARG A 143 -11.19 -1.06 5.84
CA ARG A 143 -12.52 -1.65 6.05
C ARG A 143 -12.44 -3.05 6.65
N VAL A 144 -11.54 -3.91 6.15
CA VAL A 144 -11.32 -5.26 6.71
C VAL A 144 -10.84 -5.17 8.16
N MET A 145 -9.96 -4.23 8.48
CA MET A 145 -9.46 -4.03 9.85
C MET A 145 -10.58 -3.59 10.80
N GLN A 146 -11.44 -2.67 10.37
CA GLN A 146 -12.63 -2.26 11.11
C GLN A 146 -13.61 -3.43 11.33
N ASN A 147 -13.84 -4.24 10.30
CA ASN A 147 -14.73 -5.41 10.37
C ASN A 147 -14.17 -6.53 11.26
N THR A 148 -12.84 -6.68 11.33
CA THR A 148 -12.18 -7.74 12.10
C THR A 148 -12.10 -7.43 13.59
N LYS A 149 -12.09 -6.14 13.98
CA LYS A 149 -12.00 -5.60 15.35
C LYS A 149 -10.70 -5.93 16.11
N ILE A 150 -10.09 -7.08 15.84
CA ILE A 150 -8.81 -7.54 16.36
C ILE A 150 -7.85 -7.56 15.19
N VAL A 151 -6.92 -6.61 15.15
CA VAL A 151 -5.92 -6.51 14.07
C VAL A 151 -4.66 -7.26 14.50
N GLU A 152 -4.17 -8.15 13.64
CA GLU A 152 -2.88 -8.82 13.86
C GLU A 152 -1.74 -7.80 13.90
N PRO A 153 -0.76 -7.94 14.81
CA PRO A 153 0.33 -6.98 14.96
C PRO A 153 1.08 -6.73 13.65
N PHE A 154 1.32 -7.77 12.86
CA PHE A 154 1.98 -7.66 11.57
C PHE A 154 1.24 -6.72 10.60
N THR A 155 -0.05 -6.93 10.41
CA THR A 155 -0.90 -6.07 9.56
C THR A 155 -0.92 -4.64 10.10
N ALA A 156 -0.98 -4.47 11.42
CA ALA A 156 -0.97 -3.16 12.05
C ALA A 156 0.34 -2.40 11.78
N HIS A 157 1.49 -3.06 11.94
CA HIS A 157 2.81 -2.51 11.62
C HIS A 157 2.94 -2.14 10.14
N TYR A 158 2.48 -3.01 9.25
CA TYR A 158 2.48 -2.77 7.80
C TYR A 158 1.68 -1.52 7.43
N VAL A 159 0.42 -1.42 7.88
CA VAL A 159 -0.44 -0.26 7.55
C VAL A 159 0.08 1.01 8.20
N PHE A 160 0.70 0.92 9.40
CA PHE A 160 1.32 2.07 10.04
C PHE A 160 2.55 2.55 9.27
N ALA A 161 3.43 1.65 8.84
CA ALA A 161 4.59 1.99 8.02
C ALA A 161 4.17 2.62 6.68
N LEU A 162 3.11 2.09 6.06
CA LEU A 162 2.49 2.69 4.89
C LEU A 162 2.02 4.12 5.20
N GLY A 163 1.31 4.33 6.30
CA GLY A 163 0.89 5.66 6.77
C GLY A 163 2.05 6.63 6.93
N VAL A 164 3.12 6.25 7.63
CA VAL A 164 4.33 7.08 7.80
C VAL A 164 4.95 7.44 6.46
N ALA A 165 5.07 6.48 5.54
CA ALA A 165 5.60 6.75 4.21
C ALA A 165 4.76 7.81 3.47
N ARG A 166 3.43 7.78 3.60
CA ARG A 166 2.54 8.79 2.98
C ARG A 166 2.65 10.16 3.63
N PHE A 167 2.77 10.25 4.95
CA PHE A 167 3.05 11.52 5.62
C PHE A 167 4.36 12.16 5.15
N LEU A 168 5.41 11.36 4.96
CA LEU A 168 6.69 11.83 4.44
C LEU A 168 6.57 12.29 2.98
N SER A 169 5.84 11.57 2.14
CA SER A 169 5.55 11.98 0.75
C SER A 169 4.79 13.31 0.69
N CYS A 170 3.73 13.46 1.49
CA CYS A 170 2.98 14.71 1.57
C CYS A 170 3.86 15.87 2.06
N THR A 171 4.71 15.63 3.07
CA THR A 171 5.65 16.64 3.58
C THR A 171 6.67 17.04 2.51
N HIS A 172 7.21 16.06 1.79
CA HIS A 172 8.14 16.29 0.69
C HIS A 172 7.52 17.18 -0.39
N TRP A 173 6.30 16.88 -0.83
CA TRP A 173 5.58 17.71 -1.81
C TRP A 173 5.34 19.15 -1.31
N VAL A 174 4.93 19.31 -0.05
CA VAL A 174 4.73 20.65 0.54
C VAL A 174 6.03 21.44 0.57
N LEU A 175 7.12 20.83 1.05
CA LEU A 175 8.45 21.47 1.07
C LEU A 175 8.89 21.85 -0.34
N GLN A 176 8.71 20.96 -1.31
CA GLN A 176 9.11 21.22 -2.69
C GLN A 176 8.33 22.39 -3.30
N VAL A 177 7.04 22.55 -2.97
CA VAL A 177 6.23 23.71 -3.40
C VAL A 177 6.71 25.00 -2.75
N LEU A 178 7.06 24.96 -1.45
CA LEU A 178 7.56 26.12 -0.71
C LEU A 178 8.94 26.56 -1.23
N ASP A 179 9.88 25.62 -1.37
CA ASP A 179 11.27 25.89 -1.78
C ASP A 179 11.36 26.41 -3.23
N THR A 180 10.48 25.93 -4.11
CA THR A 180 10.45 26.37 -5.52
C THR A 180 9.61 27.64 -5.74
N HIS A 181 9.11 28.27 -4.67
CA HIS A 181 8.18 29.41 -4.76
C HIS A 181 6.98 29.15 -5.70
N GLY A 182 6.51 27.90 -5.77
CA GLY A 182 5.42 27.48 -6.67
C GLY A 182 5.83 27.23 -8.13
N GLN A 183 7.11 27.37 -8.52
CA GLN A 183 7.56 27.00 -9.86
C GLN A 183 7.33 25.51 -10.17
N LEU A 184 7.39 24.63 -9.16
CA LEU A 184 7.05 23.21 -9.31
C LEU A 184 5.58 23.00 -9.72
N LEU A 185 4.66 23.83 -9.23
CA LEU A 185 3.25 23.76 -9.61
C LEU A 185 3.07 24.11 -11.09
N VAL A 186 3.88 25.03 -11.61
CA VAL A 186 3.90 25.37 -13.04
C VAL A 186 4.56 24.24 -13.87
N ALA A 187 5.59 23.60 -13.33
CA ALA A 187 6.29 22.48 -13.99
C ALA A 187 5.44 21.20 -14.09
N LEU A 188 4.58 20.93 -13.10
CA LEU A 188 3.59 19.85 -13.14
C LEU A 188 2.55 20.02 -14.25
N GLY A 189 2.46 21.23 -14.82
CA GLY A 189 1.56 21.58 -15.90
C GLY A 189 0.67 22.77 -15.55
N TYR A 190 -0.21 23.12 -16.48
CA TYR A 190 -1.17 24.21 -16.30
C TYR A 190 -2.56 23.66 -15.92
N GLY A 191 -3.40 24.53 -15.34
CA GLY A 191 -4.78 24.19 -15.01
C GLY A 191 -4.94 23.53 -13.64
N LEU A 192 -5.96 22.69 -13.49
CA LEU A 192 -6.35 22.09 -12.21
C LEU A 192 -5.44 20.94 -11.75
N TRP A 193 -4.64 20.36 -12.65
CA TRP A 193 -3.88 19.15 -12.39
C TRP A 193 -2.91 19.25 -11.18
N PRO A 194 -2.02 20.27 -11.07
CA PRO A 194 -1.09 20.37 -9.94
C PRO A 194 -1.79 20.41 -8.58
N SER A 195 -2.91 21.13 -8.49
CA SER A 195 -3.72 21.18 -7.26
C SER A 195 -4.31 19.81 -6.92
N PHE A 196 -4.77 19.06 -7.92
CA PHE A 196 -5.34 17.72 -7.70
C PHE A 196 -4.30 16.68 -7.28
N VAL A 197 -3.04 16.82 -7.68
CA VAL A 197 -1.93 15.97 -7.18
C VAL A 197 -1.76 16.19 -5.67
N LEU A 198 -1.70 17.45 -5.22
CA LEU A 198 -1.60 17.75 -3.78
C LEU A 198 -2.85 17.30 -3.02
N ILE A 199 -4.04 17.47 -3.59
CA ILE A 199 -5.28 16.96 -2.99
C ILE A 199 -5.23 15.44 -2.85
N ALA A 200 -4.71 14.70 -3.84
CA ALA A 200 -4.57 13.25 -3.77
C ALA A 200 -3.64 12.81 -2.62
N GLU A 201 -2.50 13.49 -2.44
CA GLU A 201 -1.57 13.25 -1.32
C GLU A 201 -2.23 13.52 0.04
N VAL A 202 -2.99 14.62 0.15
CA VAL A 202 -3.75 14.97 1.35
C VAL A 202 -4.85 13.96 1.65
N VAL A 203 -5.62 13.53 0.65
CA VAL A 203 -6.67 12.52 0.77
C VAL A 203 -6.09 11.21 1.31
N GLN A 204 -4.98 10.75 0.72
CA GLN A 204 -4.33 9.51 1.16
C GLN A 204 -3.84 9.60 2.60
N THR A 205 -3.21 10.73 2.95
CA THR A 205 -2.70 10.99 4.29
C THR A 205 -3.85 11.04 5.31
N PHE A 206 -4.94 11.71 4.98
CA PHE A 206 -6.12 11.83 5.85
C PHE A 206 -6.81 10.49 6.09
N ILE A 207 -6.95 9.66 5.06
CA ILE A 207 -7.53 8.30 5.17
C ILE A 207 -6.75 7.44 6.17
N LEU A 208 -5.41 7.56 6.18
CA LEU A 208 -4.54 6.78 7.07
C LEU A 208 -4.35 7.40 8.46
N ALA A 209 -4.64 8.70 8.63
CA ALA A 209 -4.39 9.43 9.87
C ALA A 209 -5.11 8.83 11.08
N ASP A 210 -6.40 8.50 10.94
CA ASP A 210 -7.21 7.89 12.01
C ASP A 210 -6.61 6.57 12.49
N PHE A 211 -6.23 5.71 11.54
CA PHE A 211 -5.55 4.46 11.85
C PHE A 211 -4.21 4.68 12.57
N CYS A 212 -3.37 5.58 12.05
CA CYS A 212 -2.08 5.91 12.66
C CYS A 212 -2.23 6.43 14.10
N TYR A 213 -3.25 7.25 14.36
CA TYR A 213 -3.55 7.75 15.70
C TYR A 213 -3.87 6.60 16.67
N TYR A 214 -4.79 5.70 16.31
CA TYR A 214 -5.16 4.56 17.17
C TYR A 214 -4.01 3.56 17.33
N TYR A 215 -3.23 3.34 16.30
CA TYR A 215 -2.03 2.50 16.37
C TYR A 215 -1.03 3.04 17.40
N VAL A 216 -0.70 4.34 17.33
CA VAL A 216 0.21 5.00 18.28
C VAL A 216 -0.34 4.89 19.71
N LYS A 217 -1.64 5.16 19.89
CA LYS A 217 -2.31 5.02 21.20
C LYS A 217 -2.23 3.60 21.76
N SER A 218 -2.42 2.57 20.93
CA SER A 218 -2.32 1.16 21.34
C SER A 218 -0.92 0.79 21.79
N VAL A 219 0.11 1.25 21.07
CA VAL A 219 1.51 0.99 21.39
C VAL A 219 1.91 1.65 22.72
N PHE A 220 1.54 2.91 22.94
CA PHE A 220 1.80 3.59 24.21
C PHE A 220 0.99 3.01 25.37
N GLY A 221 -0.19 2.46 25.09
CA GLY A 221 -1.01 1.73 26.07
C GLY A 221 -0.54 0.31 26.39
N GLY A 222 0.58 -0.16 25.79
CA GLY A 222 1.12 -1.51 26.02
C GLY A 222 0.27 -2.64 25.43
N GLN A 223 -0.70 -2.33 24.57
CA GLN A 223 -1.53 -3.34 23.91
C GLN A 223 -0.87 -3.78 22.61
N LEU A 224 -0.39 -5.04 22.58
CA LEU A 224 0.20 -5.65 21.39
C LEU A 224 -0.84 -5.86 20.27
N VAL A 225 -2.12 -5.94 20.65
CA VAL A 225 -3.24 -6.21 19.74
C VAL A 225 -4.07 -4.94 19.60
N LEU A 226 -4.06 -4.36 18.40
CA LEU A 226 -4.82 -3.15 18.11
C LEU A 226 -6.32 -3.48 18.02
N ARG A 227 -7.11 -2.83 18.88
CA ARG A 227 -8.57 -2.85 18.83
C ARG A 227 -9.10 -1.51 18.34
N LEU A 228 -9.77 -1.52 17.19
CA LEU A 228 -10.41 -0.32 16.66
C LEU A 228 -11.75 -0.09 17.35
N PRO A 229 -12.12 1.16 17.69
CA PRO A 229 -13.41 1.46 18.30
C PRO A 229 -14.56 1.11 17.33
N SER A 230 -15.62 0.52 17.85
CA SER A 230 -16.83 0.25 17.08
C SER A 230 -17.53 1.56 16.76
N LYS A 231 -17.73 1.87 15.48
CA LYS A 231 -18.81 2.78 15.07
C LYS A 231 -20.11 2.00 15.28
N VAL A 232 -20.76 2.22 16.43
CA VAL A 232 -22.14 1.81 16.70
C VAL A 232 -23.05 2.59 15.76
#